data_AF-X0SBS7-F1
#
_entry.id   AF-X0SBS7-F1
#
_cell.length_a   1.000
_cell.length_b   1.000
_cell.length_c   1.000
_cell.angle_alpha   90.00
_cell.angle_beta   90.00
_cell.angle_gamma   90.00
#
_symmetry.space_group_name_H-M   'P 1'
#
loop_
_entity.id
_entity.type
_entity.pdbx_description
1 polymer ?
#
loop_
_entity_poly.entity_id
_entity_poly.type
_entity_poly.pdbx_seq_one_letter_code
_entity_poly.pdbx_strand_id
1 'polypeptide(L)'
;MIGYGEAAKPSHWLLELQVGGVLYRVATSPVVVANDAGTSYRYEGGLADPGMLPLIADGGAQQSVRVSLDIDEDWALQEARGVSLERCEGVLRHWHEGTTLERARIQLRGLSASAKYGSREDGLSFDLVRDPVSQSDIFPTPQMRATADTWPVRGGGQSLAENIIGQSYIVPIGRPGDATDGDDVTAFPEPVIPALMVEFLATNQTSRLLLAVGRVTAPAGVVRILNATSGVETNSGTVGYFDDLLGRECTYAEFATGLSSAGLGDAGDSYFWAAGATGSGVSAVLGIPNPFGSGELRGAGDLLLWALLKHSTIRVDR
;
A
#
# COMPACT_ATOMS: atom_id res chain seq x y z
N MET A 1 -31.02 -11.62 -7.82
CA MET A 1 -31.31 -10.17 -7.79
C MET A 1 -29.99 -9.48 -8.12
N ILE A 2 -29.80 -9.08 -9.38
CA ILE A 2 -28.54 -8.47 -9.84
C ILE A 2 -28.57 -7.03 -9.32
N GLY A 3 -27.69 -6.71 -8.38
CA GLY A 3 -27.56 -5.34 -7.87
C GLY A 3 -27.26 -4.41 -9.04
N TYR A 4 -28.12 -3.42 -9.25
CA TYR A 4 -27.84 -2.34 -10.18
C TYR A 4 -26.50 -1.72 -9.78
N GLY A 5 -25.52 -1.75 -10.69
CA GLY A 5 -24.19 -1.22 -10.46
C GLY A 5 -24.30 0.22 -9.99
N GLU A 6 -23.73 0.50 -8.83
CA GLU A 6 -23.61 1.86 -8.30
C GLU A 6 -22.92 2.70 -9.40
N ALA A 7 -23.59 3.77 -9.86
CA ALA A 7 -23.03 4.64 -10.87
C ALA A 7 -21.66 5.13 -10.38
N ALA A 8 -20.65 5.06 -11.25
CA ALA A 8 -19.31 5.52 -10.90
C ALA A 8 -19.39 6.97 -10.42
N LYS A 9 -18.92 7.21 -9.18
CA LYS A 9 -18.90 8.56 -8.61
C LYS A 9 -17.99 9.45 -9.46
N PRO A 10 -18.37 10.71 -9.74
CA PRO A 10 -17.51 11.64 -10.46
C PRO A 10 -16.13 11.73 -9.80
N SER A 11 -15.08 11.84 -10.61
CA SER A 11 -13.70 11.97 -10.13
C SER A 11 -13.08 13.27 -10.59
N HIS A 12 -12.16 13.78 -9.77
CA HIS A 12 -11.45 15.03 -10.01
C HIS A 12 -9.96 14.82 -9.77
N TRP A 13 -9.13 15.48 -10.57
CA TRP A 13 -7.72 15.63 -10.25
C TRP A 13 -7.56 16.83 -9.33
N LEU A 14 -6.79 16.64 -8.26
CA LEU A 14 -6.47 17.68 -7.27
C LEU A 14 -4.97 17.91 -7.27
N LEU A 15 -4.56 19.16 -7.35
CA LEU A 15 -3.17 19.61 -7.21
C LEU A 15 -3.05 20.53 -6.00
N GLU A 16 -2.07 20.24 -5.16
CA GLU A 16 -1.54 21.15 -4.15
C GLU A 16 -0.15 21.58 -4.58
N LEU A 17 0.08 22.87 -4.86
CA LEU A 17 1.37 23.41 -5.32
C LEU A 17 1.85 24.55 -4.41
N GLN A 18 3.06 24.45 -3.88
CA GLN A 18 3.66 25.43 -2.97
C GLN A 18 4.58 26.38 -3.75
N VAL A 19 4.15 27.63 -3.97
CA VAL A 19 4.92 28.65 -4.72
C VAL A 19 5.12 29.88 -3.84
N GLY A 20 6.36 30.27 -3.57
CA GLY A 20 6.67 31.47 -2.77
C GLY A 20 6.10 31.46 -1.35
N GLY A 21 5.92 30.28 -0.75
CA GLY A 21 5.29 30.13 0.57
C GLY A 21 3.76 30.12 0.56
N VAL A 22 3.14 30.30 -0.61
CA VAL A 22 1.68 30.22 -0.79
C VAL A 22 1.31 28.83 -1.33
N LEU A 23 0.29 28.22 -0.74
CA LEU A 23 -0.23 26.92 -1.17
C LEU A 23 -1.45 27.10 -2.08
N TYR A 24 -1.26 26.79 -3.37
CA TYR A 24 -2.31 26.81 -4.38
C TYR A 24 -3.01 25.46 -4.41
N ARG A 25 -4.35 25.47 -4.29
CA ARG A 25 -5.21 24.28 -4.38
C ARG A 25 -6.04 24.39 -5.65
N VAL A 26 -5.71 23.58 -6.64
CA VAL A 26 -6.33 23.63 -7.97
C VAL A 26 -6.87 22.25 -8.32
N ALA A 27 -8.02 22.19 -8.98
CA ALA A 27 -8.66 20.98 -9.44
C ALA A 27 -9.12 21.13 -10.89
N THR A 28 -9.50 20.00 -11.51
CA THR A 28 -10.06 19.99 -12.88
C THR A 28 -11.35 20.78 -12.98
N SER A 29 -12.15 20.78 -11.92
CA SER A 29 -13.29 21.68 -11.76
C SER A 29 -13.40 22.13 -10.30
N PRO A 30 -14.01 23.30 -10.01
CA PRO A 30 -14.09 23.80 -8.65
C PRO A 30 -14.79 22.81 -7.71
N VAL A 31 -14.16 22.47 -6.59
CA VAL A 31 -14.69 21.46 -5.66
C VAL A 31 -14.29 21.75 -4.21
N VAL A 32 -15.11 21.31 -3.26
CA VAL A 32 -14.82 21.35 -1.83
C VAL A 32 -14.61 19.94 -1.32
N VAL A 33 -13.45 19.68 -0.73
CA VAL A 33 -13.05 18.35 -0.23
C VAL A 33 -12.87 18.43 1.27
N ALA A 34 -13.56 17.56 2.02
CA ALA A 34 -13.36 17.45 3.46
C ALA A 34 -12.26 16.42 3.76
N ASN A 35 -11.45 16.69 4.78
CA ASN A 35 -10.60 15.65 5.37
C ASN A 35 -11.37 14.79 6.39
N ASP A 36 -10.72 13.74 6.90
CA ASP A 36 -11.28 12.87 7.95
C ASP A 36 -11.64 13.63 9.25
N ALA A 37 -11.00 14.77 9.52
CA ALA A 37 -11.33 15.65 10.64
C ALA A 37 -12.53 16.59 10.38
N GLY A 38 -13.16 16.51 9.20
CA GLY A 38 -14.28 17.37 8.81
C GLY A 38 -13.88 18.78 8.35
N THR A 39 -12.59 19.09 8.27
CA THR A 39 -12.09 20.36 7.73
C THR A 39 -12.24 20.35 6.22
N SER A 40 -12.92 21.36 5.69
CA SER A 40 -13.14 21.51 4.25
C SER A 40 -12.08 22.38 3.58
N TYR A 41 -11.55 21.92 2.46
CA TYR A 41 -10.61 22.63 1.61
C TYR A 41 -11.27 22.93 0.27
N ARG A 42 -11.20 24.17 -0.17
CA ARG A 42 -11.65 24.58 -1.50
C ARG A 42 -10.51 24.44 -2.49
N TYR A 43 -10.78 23.76 -3.60
CA TYR A 43 -9.92 23.69 -4.78
C TYR A 43 -10.57 24.51 -5.89
N GLU A 44 -9.84 25.48 -6.43
CA GLU A 44 -10.32 26.26 -7.58
C GLU A 44 -10.23 25.43 -8.86
N GLY A 45 -11.11 25.70 -9.82
CA GLY A 45 -10.96 25.12 -11.17
C GLY A 45 -9.77 25.73 -11.91
N GLY A 46 -9.21 25.00 -12.88
CA GLY A 46 -8.12 25.49 -13.72
C GLY A 46 -7.03 24.47 -14.01
N LEU A 47 -7.08 23.29 -13.40
CA LEU A 47 -6.15 22.22 -13.73
C LEU A 47 -6.60 21.53 -15.03
N ALA A 48 -5.78 21.59 -16.09
CA ALA A 48 -6.02 20.76 -17.26
C ALA A 48 -5.96 19.28 -16.88
N ASP A 49 -6.86 18.44 -17.43
CA ASP A 49 -6.87 17.00 -17.15
C ASP A 49 -5.52 16.37 -17.55
N PRO A 50 -4.74 15.82 -16.59
CA PRO A 50 -3.48 15.14 -16.89
C PRO A 50 -3.68 13.85 -17.70
N GLY A 51 -4.92 13.39 -17.86
CA GLY A 51 -5.29 12.14 -18.50
C GLY A 51 -5.08 10.95 -17.57
N MET A 52 -5.38 9.75 -18.10
CA MET A 52 -5.08 8.50 -17.41
C MET A 52 -3.56 8.30 -17.36
N LEU A 53 -2.97 8.57 -16.21
CA LEU A 53 -1.62 8.16 -15.92
C LEU A 53 -1.61 6.64 -15.77
N PRO A 54 -0.72 5.90 -16.46
CA PRO A 54 -0.62 4.47 -16.25
C PRO A 54 -0.38 4.21 -14.77
N LEU A 55 -1.15 3.30 -14.18
CA LEU A 55 -0.81 2.72 -12.88
C LEU A 55 0.57 2.09 -13.05
N ILE A 56 1.60 2.79 -12.59
CA ILE A 56 2.95 2.23 -12.63
C ILE A 56 3.03 1.26 -11.47
N ALA A 57 2.95 -0.03 -11.81
CA ALA A 57 3.46 -1.08 -10.96
C ALA A 57 4.95 -0.81 -10.74
N ASP A 58 5.31 -0.42 -9.50
CA ASP A 58 6.65 -0.37 -8.91
C ASP A 58 7.80 -0.74 -9.88
N GLY A 59 8.38 0.26 -10.58
CA GLY A 59 9.36 -0.06 -11.61
C GLY A 59 10.08 1.10 -12.30
N GLY A 60 10.76 1.96 -11.53
CA GLY A 60 12.02 2.60 -11.96
C GLY A 60 12.05 3.70 -13.04
N ALA A 61 10.97 4.01 -13.77
CA ALA A 61 10.96 5.16 -14.68
C ALA A 61 10.68 6.45 -13.92
N GLN A 62 11.47 7.51 -14.19
CA GLN A 62 11.23 8.86 -13.69
C GLN A 62 9.81 9.29 -14.11
N GLN A 63 8.91 9.39 -13.13
CA GLN A 63 7.56 9.86 -13.37
C GLN A 63 7.58 11.39 -13.41
N SER A 64 7.45 11.93 -14.62
CA SER A 64 7.05 13.31 -14.83
C SER A 64 5.62 13.33 -15.36
N VAL A 65 4.83 14.27 -14.86
CA VAL A 65 3.48 14.54 -15.36
C VAL A 65 3.44 15.99 -15.82
N ARG A 66 3.03 16.23 -17.07
CA ARG A 66 2.82 17.60 -17.52
C ARG A 66 1.56 18.15 -16.84
N VAL A 67 1.73 19.26 -16.14
CA VAL A 67 0.67 20.00 -15.46
C VAL A 67 0.50 21.33 -16.16
N SER A 68 -0.75 21.74 -16.37
CA SER A 68 -1.11 23.07 -16.86
C SER A 68 -2.21 23.66 -15.98
N LEU A 69 -1.98 24.88 -15.51
CA LEU A 69 -2.85 25.64 -14.61
C LEU A 69 -3.34 26.89 -15.33
N ASP A 70 -4.65 27.00 -15.44
CA ASP A 70 -5.38 28.16 -15.97
C ASP A 70 -6.17 28.80 -14.82
N ILE A 71 -5.48 29.61 -14.01
CA ILE A 71 -6.03 30.36 -12.87
C ILE A 71 -5.64 31.83 -13.01
N ASP A 72 -6.43 32.75 -12.44
CA ASP A 72 -6.15 34.21 -12.45
C ASP A 72 -5.00 34.55 -11.47
N GLU A 73 -3.79 34.13 -11.82
CA GLU A 73 -2.54 34.44 -11.12
C GLU A 73 -1.50 34.96 -12.11
N ASP A 74 -0.84 36.07 -11.76
CA ASP A 74 0.20 36.68 -12.61
C ASP A 74 1.57 36.05 -12.30
N TRP A 75 1.82 34.88 -12.90
CA TRP A 75 3.06 34.12 -12.72
C TRP A 75 4.32 34.91 -13.11
N ALA A 76 4.22 35.78 -14.11
CA ALA A 76 5.32 36.66 -14.52
C ALA A 76 5.64 37.68 -13.43
N LEU A 77 4.64 38.25 -12.75
CA LEU A 77 4.84 39.13 -11.61
C LEU A 77 5.45 38.39 -10.41
N GLN A 78 5.07 37.14 -10.16
CA GLN A 78 5.66 36.31 -9.10
C GLN A 78 7.15 36.08 -9.34
N GLU A 79 7.54 35.65 -10.56
CA GLU A 79 8.94 35.47 -10.91
C GLU A 79 9.71 36.81 -10.85
N ALA A 80 9.11 37.91 -11.32
CA ALA A 80 9.72 39.24 -11.23
C ALA A 80 9.97 39.71 -9.79
N ARG A 81 9.22 39.17 -8.81
CA ARG A 81 9.44 39.39 -7.37
C ARG A 81 10.49 38.44 -6.77
N GLY A 82 11.12 37.60 -7.58
CA GLY A 82 12.13 36.63 -7.17
C GLY A 82 11.55 35.32 -6.63
N VAL A 83 10.25 35.06 -6.85
CA VAL A 83 9.64 33.76 -6.49
C VAL A 83 9.94 32.76 -7.59
N SER A 84 10.76 31.75 -7.30
CA SER A 84 11.04 30.66 -8.23
C SER A 84 9.77 29.84 -8.48
N LEU A 85 9.42 29.65 -9.76
CA LEU A 85 8.41 28.69 -10.21
C LEU A 85 8.98 27.28 -10.46
N GLU A 86 10.31 27.17 -10.45
CA GLU A 86 11.04 25.91 -10.51
C GLU A 86 11.22 25.34 -9.09
N ARG A 87 11.24 24.01 -9.02
CA ARG A 87 11.45 23.23 -7.78
C ARG A 87 10.42 23.52 -6.68
N CYS A 88 9.21 23.91 -7.05
CA CYS A 88 8.09 24.07 -6.13
C CYS A 88 7.51 22.70 -5.77
N GLU A 89 7.25 22.45 -4.49
CA GLU A 89 6.63 21.20 -4.05
C GLU A 89 5.20 21.08 -4.56
N GLY A 90 4.87 19.93 -5.14
CA GLY A 90 3.56 19.63 -5.71
C GLY A 90 3.07 18.24 -5.34
N VAL A 91 1.78 18.11 -5.03
CA VAL A 91 1.10 16.83 -4.82
C VAL A 91 -0.13 16.72 -5.72
N LEU A 92 -0.06 15.81 -6.68
CA LEU A 92 -1.15 15.45 -7.57
C LEU A 92 -1.90 14.23 -7.03
N ARG A 93 -3.22 14.34 -6.89
CA ARG A 93 -4.11 13.29 -6.40
C ARG A 93 -5.27 13.07 -7.36
N HIS A 94 -5.80 11.85 -7.37
CA HIS A 94 -7.07 11.50 -7.99
C HIS A 94 -8.09 11.23 -6.89
N TRP A 95 -9.14 12.05 -6.84
CA TRP A 95 -10.16 12.02 -5.80
C TRP A 95 -11.54 11.71 -6.40
N HIS A 96 -12.38 11.04 -5.62
CA HIS A 96 -13.74 10.69 -6.01
C HIS A 96 -14.74 11.41 -5.12
N GLU A 97 -15.83 11.93 -5.70
CA GLU A 97 -16.82 12.67 -4.93
C GLU A 97 -17.39 11.86 -3.77
N GLY A 98 -17.56 12.53 -2.63
CA GLY A 98 -18.08 11.93 -1.40
C GLY A 98 -17.06 11.09 -0.61
N THR A 99 -15.77 11.08 -1.00
CA THR A 99 -14.69 10.56 -0.14
C THR A 99 -13.93 11.68 0.54
N THR A 100 -13.17 11.36 1.59
CA THR A 100 -12.30 12.32 2.28
C THR A 100 -11.00 12.54 1.51
N LEU A 101 -10.30 13.64 1.80
CA LEU A 101 -9.02 13.96 1.15
C LEU A 101 -7.97 12.86 1.36
N GLU A 102 -7.94 12.24 2.53
CA GLU A 102 -7.04 11.12 2.88
C GLU A 102 -7.30 9.87 2.05
N ARG A 103 -8.55 9.70 1.58
CA ARG A 103 -8.95 8.63 0.65
C ARG A 103 -8.65 8.96 -0.81
N ALA A 104 -8.22 10.19 -1.12
CA ALA A 104 -7.75 10.52 -2.46
C ALA A 104 -6.46 9.76 -2.75
N ARG A 105 -6.41 9.11 -3.92
CA ARG A 105 -5.22 8.40 -4.34
C ARG A 105 -4.15 9.38 -4.75
N ILE A 106 -3.00 9.34 -4.09
CA ILE A 106 -1.84 10.14 -4.48
C ILE A 106 -1.22 9.52 -5.74
N GLN A 107 -1.14 10.33 -6.79
CA GLN A 107 -0.65 9.90 -8.08
C GLN A 107 0.80 10.32 -8.26
N LEU A 108 1.15 11.53 -7.80
CA LEU A 108 2.54 12.00 -7.81
C LEU A 108 2.79 12.99 -6.67
N ARG A 109 3.93 12.84 -5.97
CA ARG A 109 4.53 13.88 -5.12
C ARG A 109 5.86 14.26 -5.74
N GLY A 110 6.11 15.54 -5.94
CA GLY A 110 7.29 15.96 -6.67
C GLY A 110 7.59 17.44 -6.59
N LEU A 111 8.54 17.85 -7.41
CA LEU A 111 8.95 19.23 -7.61
C LEU A 111 8.56 19.68 -9.03
N SER A 112 8.13 20.94 -9.18
CA SER A 112 7.96 21.53 -10.50
C SER A 112 9.31 21.60 -11.22
N ALA A 113 9.29 21.33 -12.51
CA ALA A 113 10.42 21.45 -13.42
C ALA A 113 9.97 22.02 -14.76
N SER A 114 10.84 22.72 -15.48
CA SER A 114 10.56 23.21 -16.85
C SER A 114 9.28 24.05 -16.90
N ALA A 115 9.14 24.94 -15.93
CA ALA A 115 8.05 25.88 -15.82
C ALA A 115 8.06 26.83 -17.02
N LYS A 116 6.89 27.00 -17.62
CA LYS A 116 6.62 27.91 -18.73
C LYS A 116 5.41 28.73 -18.38
N TYR A 117 5.55 30.03 -18.50
CA TYR A 117 4.50 31.01 -18.33
C TYR A 117 4.69 32.09 -19.40
N GLY A 118 3.62 32.80 -19.73
CA GLY A 118 3.63 33.88 -20.72
C GLY A 118 3.26 35.21 -20.10
N SER A 119 2.34 35.91 -20.75
CA SER A 119 1.64 37.07 -20.20
C SER A 119 0.72 36.68 -19.04
N ARG A 120 0.10 37.67 -18.40
CA ARG A 120 -0.86 37.44 -17.31
C ARG A 120 -2.04 36.54 -17.69
N GLU A 121 -2.42 36.51 -18.97
CA GLU A 121 -3.50 35.65 -19.46
C GLU A 121 -3.02 34.23 -19.81
N ASP A 122 -1.70 34.02 -19.88
CA ASP A 122 -1.14 32.71 -20.16
C ASP A 122 -0.97 31.92 -18.86
N GLY A 123 -1.60 30.75 -18.80
CA GLY A 123 -1.50 29.83 -17.67
C GLY A 123 -0.06 29.34 -17.41
N LEU A 124 0.14 28.78 -16.22
CA LEU A 124 1.41 28.15 -15.84
C LEU A 124 1.42 26.69 -16.29
N SER A 125 2.43 26.30 -17.06
CA SER A 125 2.62 24.91 -17.46
C SER A 125 3.99 24.42 -17.05
N PHE A 126 4.08 23.27 -16.37
CA PHE A 126 5.32 22.70 -15.86
C PHE A 126 5.25 21.18 -15.84
N ASP A 127 6.39 20.52 -15.67
CA ASP A 127 6.46 19.10 -15.40
C ASP A 127 6.52 18.91 -13.88
N LEU A 128 5.53 18.24 -13.29
CA LEU A 128 5.67 17.76 -11.92
C LEU A 128 6.54 16.52 -11.97
N VAL A 129 7.77 16.62 -11.46
CA VAL A 129 8.76 15.54 -11.49
C VAL A 129 8.87 14.95 -10.09
N ARG A 130 8.77 13.63 -9.96
CA ARG A 130 8.95 12.96 -8.67
C ARG A 130 10.22 13.44 -7.96
N ASP A 131 10.08 13.85 -6.70
CA ASP A 131 11.21 14.26 -5.87
C ASP A 131 11.83 13.02 -5.21
N PRO A 132 13.11 12.73 -5.47
CA PRO A 132 13.72 11.59 -4.85
C PRO A 132 14.01 11.75 -3.36
N VAL A 133 14.16 12.96 -2.85
CA VAL A 133 14.62 13.14 -1.48
C VAL A 133 13.47 13.20 -0.47
N SER A 134 12.31 13.74 -0.86
CA SER A 134 11.16 13.92 0.06
C SER A 134 10.34 12.64 0.32
N GLN A 135 10.58 11.55 -0.40
CA GLN A 135 9.98 10.23 -0.12
C GLN A 135 10.98 9.29 0.55
N SER A 136 11.45 9.65 1.75
CA SER A 136 11.97 8.66 2.70
C SER A 136 10.82 8.20 3.60
N ASP A 137 9.81 7.55 3.03
CA ASP A 137 8.81 6.91 3.87
C ASP A 137 9.53 5.78 4.63
N ILE A 138 9.56 5.90 5.97
CA ILE A 138 10.05 4.83 6.84
C ILE A 138 9.19 3.62 6.52
N PHE A 139 9.83 2.51 6.13
CA PHE A 139 9.15 1.28 5.78
C PHE A 139 9.37 0.20 6.86
N PRO A 140 8.31 -0.47 7.34
CA PRO A 140 6.89 -0.18 7.09
C PRO A 140 6.47 1.16 7.73
N THR A 141 5.50 1.86 7.14
CA THR A 141 5.06 3.14 7.70
C THR A 141 4.35 2.92 9.04
N PRO A 142 4.42 3.85 10.01
CA PRO A 142 3.72 3.71 11.29
C PRO A 142 2.20 3.47 11.17
N GLN A 143 1.61 3.83 10.02
CA GLN A 143 0.20 3.66 9.66
C GLN A 143 -0.11 2.27 9.04
N MET A 144 0.89 1.44 8.76
CA MET A 144 0.71 0.04 8.35
C MET A 144 0.37 -0.82 9.56
N ARG A 145 -0.83 -0.62 10.10
CA ARG A 145 -1.35 -1.36 11.25
C ARG A 145 -2.70 -1.99 10.95
N ALA A 146 -2.94 -3.16 11.53
CA ALA A 146 -4.23 -3.84 11.49
C ALA A 146 -5.18 -3.13 12.46
N THR A 147 -6.27 -2.54 11.95
CA THR A 147 -7.31 -1.87 12.71
C THR A 147 -8.66 -2.16 12.05
N ALA A 148 -9.76 -1.84 12.75
CA ALA A 148 -11.10 -1.97 12.17
C ALA A 148 -11.30 -1.12 10.90
N ASP A 149 -10.50 -0.05 10.73
CA ASP A 149 -10.53 0.82 9.55
C ASP A 149 -9.69 0.29 8.39
N THR A 150 -8.80 -0.69 8.63
CA THR A 150 -7.96 -1.27 7.57
C THR A 150 -8.47 -2.65 7.13
N TRP A 151 -9.13 -3.41 8.00
CA TRP A 151 -9.67 -4.73 7.68
C TRP A 151 -11.19 -4.79 7.87
N PRO A 152 -11.97 -5.06 6.82
CA PRO A 152 -13.41 -5.17 6.95
C PRO A 152 -13.79 -6.54 7.51
N VAL A 153 -14.63 -6.56 8.55
CA VAL A 153 -15.29 -7.79 8.99
C VAL A 153 -16.39 -8.12 7.99
N ARG A 154 -16.28 -9.22 7.25
CA ARG A 154 -17.35 -9.63 6.31
C ARG A 154 -18.38 -10.52 7.01
N GLY A 155 -19.63 -10.47 6.51
CA GLY A 155 -20.60 -11.56 6.66
C GLY A 155 -21.03 -11.93 8.09
N GLY A 156 -20.94 -11.02 9.06
CA GLY A 156 -21.26 -11.32 10.46
C GLY A 156 -20.14 -12.03 11.22
N GLY A 157 -18.90 -11.96 10.72
CA GLY A 157 -17.71 -12.36 11.46
C GLY A 157 -17.55 -11.64 12.80
N GLN A 158 -16.72 -12.19 13.67
CA GLN A 158 -16.35 -11.49 14.89
C GLN A 158 -15.42 -10.32 14.56
N SER A 159 -15.48 -9.27 15.38
CA SER A 159 -14.53 -8.15 15.31
C SER A 159 -13.09 -8.68 15.32
N LEU A 160 -12.17 -7.90 14.74
CA LEU A 160 -10.73 -8.12 14.92
C LEU A 160 -10.44 -8.42 16.39
N ALA A 161 -9.71 -9.51 16.64
CA ALA A 161 -9.31 -9.85 18.00
C ALA A 161 -8.51 -8.68 18.59
N GLU A 162 -8.78 -8.34 19.86
CA GLU A 162 -8.24 -7.12 20.49
C GLU A 162 -6.71 -7.07 20.45
N ASN A 163 -6.04 -8.23 20.49
CA ASN A 163 -4.59 -8.37 20.41
C ASN A 163 -4.00 -8.05 19.02
N ILE A 164 -4.82 -8.01 17.97
CA ILE A 164 -4.42 -7.69 16.59
C ILE A 164 -4.55 -6.20 16.31
N ILE A 165 -5.44 -5.50 17.01
CA ILE A 165 -5.66 -4.07 16.84
C ILE A 165 -4.37 -3.31 17.17
N GLY A 166 -3.84 -2.59 16.19
CA GLY A 166 -2.61 -1.82 16.29
C GLY A 166 -1.33 -2.59 15.95
N GLN A 167 -1.39 -3.90 15.67
CA GLN A 167 -0.22 -4.67 15.23
C GLN A 167 0.25 -4.18 13.86
N SER A 168 1.57 -4.08 13.67
CA SER A 168 2.16 -3.69 12.39
C SER A 168 2.00 -4.78 11.34
N TYR A 169 1.85 -4.39 10.08
CA TYR A 169 1.85 -5.35 8.97
C TYR A 169 3.20 -6.04 8.86
N ILE A 170 3.15 -7.30 8.43
CA ILE A 170 4.32 -8.15 8.30
C ILE A 170 4.98 -7.89 6.95
N VAL A 171 6.31 -7.81 6.96
CA VAL A 171 7.15 -7.71 5.77
C VAL A 171 8.13 -8.88 5.79
N PRO A 172 7.83 -9.99 5.09
CA PRO A 172 8.68 -11.16 5.14
C PRO A 172 9.90 -10.98 4.22
N ILE A 173 11.04 -10.64 4.83
CA ILE A 173 12.33 -10.51 4.16
C ILE A 173 13.16 -11.77 4.42
N GLY A 174 13.63 -12.42 3.36
CA GLY A 174 14.45 -13.62 3.44
C GLY A 174 13.70 -14.84 3.96
N ARG A 175 14.34 -15.59 4.88
CA ARG A 175 13.87 -16.84 5.48
C ARG A 175 13.93 -16.76 7.00
N PRO A 176 13.07 -15.96 7.65
CA PRO A 176 13.05 -15.91 9.11
C PRO A 176 12.78 -17.31 9.67
N GLY A 177 13.54 -17.75 10.66
CA GLY A 177 13.36 -19.05 11.31
C GLY A 177 14.01 -20.26 10.63
N ASP A 178 14.86 -20.06 9.60
CA ASP A 178 15.64 -21.16 9.00
C ASP A 178 16.62 -21.74 10.03
N ALA A 179 16.29 -22.89 10.62
CA ALA A 179 17.13 -23.58 11.57
C ALA A 179 18.11 -24.48 10.80
N THR A 180 19.16 -23.90 10.23
CA THR A 180 20.22 -24.66 9.55
C THR A 180 21.17 -25.38 10.52
N ASP A 181 21.11 -25.07 11.81
CA ASP A 181 22.00 -25.62 12.82
C ASP A 181 21.34 -26.81 13.52
N GLY A 182 21.56 -28.01 12.97
CA GLY A 182 21.69 -29.35 13.56
C GLY A 182 21.04 -29.79 14.89
N ASP A 183 20.27 -28.96 15.57
CA ASP A 183 19.47 -29.33 16.73
C ASP A 183 18.17 -29.96 16.24
N ASP A 184 17.85 -31.09 16.86
CA ASP A 184 16.72 -31.96 16.57
C ASP A 184 15.38 -31.27 16.95
N VAL A 185 15.04 -30.20 16.23
CA VAL A 185 13.78 -29.47 16.39
C VAL A 185 12.71 -30.20 15.59
N THR A 186 12.22 -31.32 16.14
CA THR A 186 11.19 -32.18 15.57
C THR A 186 9.80 -31.54 15.41
N ALA A 187 9.66 -30.23 15.65
CA ALA A 187 8.39 -29.53 15.52
C ALA A 187 8.33 -28.57 14.33
N PHE A 188 9.33 -27.71 14.08
CA PHE A 188 9.23 -26.66 13.04
C PHE A 188 10.62 -26.10 12.64
N PRO A 189 11.51 -26.88 11.99
CA PRO A 189 12.85 -26.41 11.59
C PRO A 189 12.82 -25.53 10.31
N GLU A 190 11.67 -24.98 9.96
CA GLU A 190 11.42 -24.38 8.65
C GLU A 190 11.26 -22.85 8.74
N PRO A 191 11.57 -22.12 7.66
CA PRO A 191 11.32 -20.69 7.60
C PRO A 191 9.82 -20.38 7.82
N VAL A 192 9.51 -19.72 8.93
CA VAL A 192 8.16 -19.30 9.29
C VAL A 192 8.06 -17.81 9.46
N ILE A 193 6.90 -17.27 9.10
CA ILE A 193 6.54 -15.89 9.35
C ILE A 193 5.40 -15.85 10.37
N PRO A 194 5.33 -14.81 11.21
CA PRO A 194 4.12 -14.58 12.00
C PRO A 194 2.93 -14.39 11.06
N ALA A 195 1.73 -14.69 11.55
CA ALA A 195 0.49 -14.48 10.82
C ALA A 195 -0.54 -13.83 11.76
N LEU A 196 -1.25 -12.80 11.29
CA LEU A 196 -2.20 -12.04 12.11
C LEU A 196 -3.63 -12.46 11.80
N MET A 197 -4.42 -12.82 12.82
CA MET A 197 -5.85 -13.15 12.64
C MET A 197 -6.66 -11.90 12.33
N VAL A 198 -6.86 -11.62 11.05
CA VAL A 198 -7.58 -10.41 10.58
C VAL A 198 -9.06 -10.66 10.37
N GLU A 199 -9.49 -11.91 10.26
CA GLU A 199 -10.90 -12.28 10.14
C GLU A 199 -11.12 -13.65 10.77
N PHE A 200 -11.90 -13.71 11.85
CA PHE A 200 -12.32 -14.95 12.47
C PHE A 200 -13.82 -15.14 12.25
N LEU A 201 -14.16 -16.23 11.55
CA LEU A 201 -15.53 -16.61 11.26
C LEU A 201 -15.94 -17.84 12.08
N ALA A 202 -17.25 -18.02 12.27
CA ALA A 202 -17.80 -19.13 13.05
C ALA A 202 -17.41 -20.50 12.45
N THR A 203 -17.60 -21.57 13.22
CA THR A 203 -17.28 -22.93 12.77
C THR A 203 -17.88 -23.25 11.39
N ASN A 204 -17.09 -23.89 10.53
CA ASN A 204 -17.37 -24.19 9.12
C ASN A 204 -17.40 -22.97 8.19
N GLN A 205 -16.81 -21.86 8.61
CA GLN A 205 -16.57 -20.71 7.74
C GLN A 205 -15.06 -20.50 7.52
N THR A 206 -14.74 -19.78 6.46
CA THR A 206 -13.36 -19.51 6.07
C THR A 206 -12.83 -18.30 6.82
N SER A 207 -11.88 -18.52 7.72
CA SER A 207 -11.17 -17.45 8.43
C SER A 207 -9.93 -17.02 7.64
N ARG A 208 -9.39 -15.83 7.95
CA ARG A 208 -8.22 -15.27 7.28
C ARG A 208 -7.12 -14.84 8.23
N LEU A 209 -5.90 -15.24 7.87
CA LEU A 209 -4.67 -14.76 8.47
C LEU A 209 -3.95 -13.82 7.49
N LEU A 210 -3.60 -12.61 7.92
CA LEU A 210 -2.70 -11.73 7.18
C LEU A 210 -1.27 -12.27 7.29
N LEU A 211 -0.66 -12.54 6.13
CA LEU A 211 0.71 -13.03 6.02
C LEU A 211 1.69 -11.89 5.76
N ALA A 212 1.33 -10.93 4.91
CA ALA A 212 2.22 -9.83 4.54
C ALA A 212 1.50 -8.64 3.92
N VAL A 213 2.15 -7.48 3.98
CA VAL A 213 1.88 -6.36 3.06
C VAL A 213 2.53 -6.63 1.71
N GLY A 214 1.76 -6.43 0.64
CA GLY A 214 2.14 -6.78 -0.74
C GLY A 214 2.07 -8.28 -1.02
N ARG A 215 2.55 -8.67 -2.21
CA ARG A 215 2.62 -10.07 -2.64
C ARG A 215 3.83 -10.79 -2.06
N VAL A 216 3.61 -12.05 -1.68
CA VAL A 216 4.67 -13.00 -1.35
C VAL A 216 4.68 -14.15 -2.35
N THR A 217 5.84 -14.78 -2.50
CA THR A 217 5.97 -16.03 -3.23
C THR A 217 5.30 -17.15 -2.44
N ALA A 218 4.33 -17.84 -3.05
CA ALA A 218 3.69 -19.04 -2.52
C ALA A 218 3.55 -20.08 -3.66
N PRO A 219 4.58 -20.90 -3.93
CA PRO A 219 4.70 -21.68 -5.16
C PRO A 219 3.54 -22.65 -5.43
N ALA A 220 2.96 -23.23 -4.36
CA ALA A 220 1.82 -24.14 -4.47
C ALA A 220 0.47 -23.46 -4.21
N GLY A 221 0.45 -22.14 -3.97
CA GLY A 221 -0.75 -21.42 -3.55
C GLY A 221 -1.29 -21.86 -2.18
N VAL A 222 -0.50 -22.62 -1.41
CA VAL A 222 -0.88 -23.14 -0.10
C VAL A 222 0.20 -22.89 0.95
N VAL A 223 -0.21 -22.80 2.21
CA VAL A 223 0.64 -22.60 3.39
C VAL A 223 0.29 -23.62 4.48
N ARG A 224 1.32 -24.00 5.23
CA ARG A 224 1.16 -24.63 6.54
C ARG A 224 0.90 -23.53 7.56
N ILE A 225 -0.11 -23.71 8.40
CA ILE A 225 -0.46 -22.78 9.47
C ILE A 225 -0.33 -23.52 10.79
N LEU A 226 0.40 -22.93 11.74
CA LEU A 226 0.48 -23.37 13.12
C LEU A 226 -0.22 -22.34 14.01
N ASN A 227 -1.19 -22.80 14.79
CA ASN A 227 -1.68 -22.05 15.92
C ASN A 227 -0.77 -22.33 17.12
N ALA A 228 0.10 -21.36 17.46
CA ALA A 228 1.03 -21.49 18.58
C ALA A 228 0.34 -21.43 19.95
N THR A 229 -0.92 -20.99 20.01
CA THR A 229 -1.70 -20.95 21.24
C THR A 229 -2.17 -22.36 21.63
N SER A 230 -2.70 -23.11 20.66
CA SER A 230 -3.25 -24.45 20.88
C SER A 230 -2.29 -25.60 20.51
N GLY A 231 -1.24 -25.32 19.74
CA GLY A 231 -0.32 -26.32 19.20
C GLY A 231 -0.86 -27.08 17.98
N VAL A 232 -2.03 -26.69 17.45
CA VAL A 232 -2.66 -27.32 16.29
C VAL A 232 -2.09 -26.76 14.99
N GLU A 233 -1.90 -27.63 13.99
CA GLU A 233 -1.43 -27.25 12.66
C GLU A 233 -2.34 -27.74 11.53
N THR A 234 -2.24 -27.11 10.36
CA THR A 234 -2.82 -27.57 9.10
C THR A 234 -1.90 -27.30 7.92
N ASN A 235 -2.00 -28.11 6.87
CA ASN A 235 -1.28 -27.97 5.61
C ASN A 235 -2.15 -27.48 4.44
N SER A 236 -3.35 -26.96 4.73
CA SER A 236 -4.36 -26.62 3.71
C SER A 236 -4.73 -25.14 3.64
N GLY A 237 -3.95 -24.25 4.25
CA GLY A 237 -4.21 -22.81 4.16
C GLY A 237 -4.04 -22.34 2.71
N THR A 238 -5.07 -21.77 2.08
CA THR A 238 -4.99 -21.29 0.69
C THR A 238 -4.54 -19.84 0.66
N VAL A 239 -3.52 -19.50 -0.13
CA VAL A 239 -3.01 -18.14 -0.24
C VAL A 239 -3.87 -17.34 -1.19
N GLY A 240 -4.26 -16.14 -0.76
CA GLY A 240 -4.99 -15.17 -1.57
C GLY A 240 -4.42 -13.76 -1.43
N TYR A 241 -4.93 -12.86 -2.27
CA TYR A 241 -4.56 -11.45 -2.29
C TYR A 241 -5.81 -10.58 -2.15
N PHE A 242 -5.72 -9.51 -1.37
CA PHE A 242 -6.80 -8.56 -1.15
C PHE A 242 -6.23 -7.18 -0.90
N ASP A 243 -6.90 -6.15 -1.41
CA ASP A 243 -6.61 -4.77 -1.04
C ASP A 243 -7.32 -4.46 0.26
N ASP A 244 -6.57 -4.02 1.27
CA ASP A 244 -7.16 -3.56 2.52
C ASP A 244 -8.07 -2.33 2.30
N LEU A 245 -8.78 -1.87 3.33
CA LEU A 245 -9.70 -0.72 3.20
C LEU A 245 -9.02 0.61 2.86
N LEU A 246 -7.69 0.65 2.90
CA LEU A 246 -6.87 1.79 2.47
C LEU A 246 -6.26 1.58 1.08
N GLY A 247 -6.63 0.50 0.37
CA GLY A 247 -6.18 0.19 -0.98
C GLY A 247 -4.77 -0.41 -1.04
N ARG A 248 -4.24 -0.95 0.07
CA ARG A 248 -2.94 -1.61 0.10
C ARG A 248 -3.11 -3.09 -0.19
N GLU A 249 -2.45 -3.58 -1.24
CA GLU A 249 -2.43 -5.00 -1.55
C GLU A 249 -1.78 -5.76 -0.39
N CYS A 250 -2.43 -6.84 0.07
CA CYS A 250 -1.99 -7.70 1.14
C CYS A 250 -2.08 -9.16 0.71
N THR A 251 -1.18 -10.00 1.24
CA THR A 251 -1.29 -11.46 1.13
C THR A 251 -1.94 -12.01 2.39
N TYR A 252 -2.97 -12.85 2.24
CA TYR A 252 -3.59 -13.59 3.33
C TYR A 252 -3.57 -15.11 3.07
N ALA A 253 -3.79 -15.89 4.13
CA ALA A 253 -4.13 -17.30 4.07
C ALA A 253 -5.56 -17.54 4.54
N GLU A 254 -6.34 -18.24 3.73
CA GLU A 254 -7.67 -18.74 4.08
C GLU A 254 -7.58 -20.15 4.63
N PHE A 255 -8.28 -20.41 5.73
CA PHE A 255 -8.39 -21.73 6.32
C PHE A 255 -9.80 -21.96 6.86
N ALA A 256 -10.26 -23.22 6.82
CA ALA A 256 -11.55 -23.58 7.38
C ALA A 256 -11.44 -23.79 8.89
N THR A 257 -12.34 -23.19 9.66
CA THR A 257 -12.52 -23.51 11.08
C THR A 257 -13.30 -24.84 11.18
N GLY A 258 -12.64 -25.92 11.59
CA GLY A 258 -13.24 -27.25 11.64
C GLY A 258 -14.19 -27.48 12.83
N LEU A 259 -15.14 -28.42 12.69
CA LEU A 259 -15.95 -29.01 13.78
C LEU A 259 -15.18 -30.06 14.60
N SER A 260 -13.99 -30.46 14.18
CA SER A 260 -13.18 -31.46 14.87
C SER A 260 -12.47 -30.87 16.10
N SER A 261 -12.16 -31.70 17.08
CA SER A 261 -11.43 -31.36 18.32
C SER A 261 -9.98 -30.85 18.13
N ALA A 262 -9.61 -30.49 16.89
CA ALA A 262 -8.32 -29.92 16.49
C ALA A 262 -8.55 -28.74 15.53
N GLY A 263 -9.56 -27.90 15.80
CA GLY A 263 -9.77 -26.67 15.05
C GLY A 263 -8.55 -25.75 15.17
N LEU A 264 -8.17 -25.09 14.08
CA LEU A 264 -7.06 -24.13 14.07
C LEU A 264 -7.35 -22.85 14.85
N GLY A 265 -8.57 -22.61 15.31
CA GLY A 265 -8.91 -21.34 15.94
C GLY A 265 -10.15 -21.44 16.80
N ASP A 266 -9.99 -21.03 18.05
CA ASP A 266 -11.02 -20.58 18.96
C ASP A 266 -10.92 -19.06 19.17
N ALA A 267 -11.97 -18.45 19.72
CA ALA A 267 -12.00 -17.00 19.98
C ALA A 267 -10.88 -16.49 20.92
N GLY A 268 -10.18 -17.39 21.61
CA GLY A 268 -9.04 -17.08 22.47
C GLY A 268 -7.67 -17.21 21.80
N ASP A 269 -7.59 -17.69 20.55
CA ASP A 269 -6.32 -17.95 19.89
C ASP A 269 -5.74 -16.69 19.26
N SER A 270 -4.50 -16.37 19.64
CA SER A 270 -3.88 -15.08 19.35
C SER A 270 -2.60 -15.17 18.54
N TYR A 271 -1.96 -16.33 18.49
CA TYR A 271 -0.63 -16.50 17.91
C TYR A 271 -0.62 -17.55 16.81
N PHE A 272 -0.28 -17.10 15.60
CA PHE A 272 -0.21 -17.95 14.42
C PHE A 272 1.11 -17.77 13.71
N TRP A 273 1.61 -18.86 13.13
CA TRP A 273 2.76 -18.89 12.25
C TRP A 273 2.36 -19.51 10.92
N ALA A 274 2.97 -19.05 9.84
CA ALA A 274 2.76 -19.61 8.51
C ALA A 274 4.10 -20.00 7.88
N ALA A 275 4.13 -21.16 7.25
CA ALA A 275 5.21 -21.65 6.41
C ALA A 275 4.68 -21.89 5.00
N GLY A 276 5.49 -21.69 3.97
CA GLY A 276 5.08 -22.08 2.62
C GLY A 276 5.00 -23.60 2.54
N ALA A 277 3.97 -24.15 1.91
CA ALA A 277 3.88 -25.59 1.71
C ALA A 277 4.14 -25.94 0.24
N THR A 278 4.90 -27.00 -0.02
CA THR A 278 4.84 -27.69 -1.31
C THR A 278 3.80 -28.80 -1.21
N GLY A 279 3.20 -29.19 -2.34
CA GLY A 279 2.28 -30.35 -2.39
C GLY A 279 2.91 -31.67 -1.93
N SER A 280 4.24 -31.72 -1.70
CA SER A 280 4.98 -32.87 -1.17
C SER A 280 5.30 -32.76 0.33
N GLY A 281 4.79 -31.74 1.04
CA GLY A 281 5.07 -31.53 2.46
C GLY A 281 6.45 -30.95 2.76
N VAL A 282 7.17 -30.44 1.75
CA VAL A 282 8.43 -29.71 1.94
C VAL A 282 8.11 -28.23 2.12
N SER A 283 8.84 -27.52 2.99
CA SER A 283 8.64 -26.08 3.14
C SER A 283 9.02 -25.34 1.86
N ALA A 284 8.07 -24.58 1.32
CA ALA A 284 8.37 -23.46 0.45
C ALA A 284 8.63 -22.21 1.30
N VAL A 285 9.35 -21.25 0.73
CA VAL A 285 9.60 -19.97 1.38
C VAL A 285 8.42 -19.03 1.14
N LEU A 286 7.90 -18.43 2.20
CA LEU A 286 7.03 -17.26 2.12
C LEU A 286 7.88 -16.02 2.27
N GLY A 287 8.09 -15.30 1.18
CA GLY A 287 8.89 -14.09 1.16
C GLY A 287 8.52 -13.19 0.00
N ILE A 288 8.95 -11.94 0.07
CA ILE A 288 8.79 -10.98 -1.05
C ILE A 288 9.50 -11.55 -2.29
N PRO A 289 8.87 -11.60 -3.48
CA PRO A 289 9.52 -12.04 -4.71
C PRO A 289 10.77 -11.18 -5.00
N ASN A 290 11.88 -11.82 -5.37
CA ASN A 290 13.11 -11.10 -5.74
C ASN A 290 12.95 -10.49 -7.14
N PRO A 291 12.95 -9.15 -7.31
CA PRO A 291 12.87 -8.55 -8.64
C PRO A 291 14.17 -8.66 -9.45
N PHE A 292 15.27 -9.12 -8.83
CA PHE A 292 16.61 -9.19 -9.44
C PHE A 292 17.05 -10.61 -9.78
N GLY A 293 16.23 -11.62 -9.48
CA GLY A 293 16.57 -13.03 -9.65
C GLY A 293 15.35 -13.94 -9.53
N SER A 294 15.59 -15.25 -9.43
CA SER A 294 14.53 -16.22 -9.11
C SER A 294 14.37 -16.36 -7.60
N GLY A 295 13.15 -16.65 -7.16
CA GLY A 295 12.83 -16.91 -5.74
C GLY A 295 12.48 -15.67 -4.94
N GLU A 296 12.74 -15.73 -3.64
CA GLU A 296 12.49 -14.67 -2.66
C GLU A 296 13.66 -13.68 -2.52
N LEU A 297 13.35 -12.48 -2.05
CA LEU A 297 14.32 -11.44 -1.74
C LEU A 297 15.27 -11.91 -0.63
N ARG A 298 16.55 -12.11 -0.97
CA ARG A 298 17.55 -12.71 -0.08
C ARG A 298 18.90 -12.01 -0.18
N GLY A 299 19.57 -11.89 0.97
CA GLY A 299 20.90 -11.30 1.07
C GLY A 299 20.86 -9.78 1.18
N ALA A 300 21.92 -9.21 1.76
CA ALA A 300 21.97 -7.77 2.04
C ALA A 300 21.97 -6.93 0.75
N GLY A 301 22.64 -7.38 -0.31
CA GLY A 301 22.70 -6.66 -1.59
C GLY A 301 21.33 -6.48 -2.23
N ASP A 302 20.62 -7.59 -2.45
CA ASP A 302 19.27 -7.56 -3.05
C ASP A 302 18.29 -6.81 -2.16
N LEU A 303 18.36 -7.00 -0.83
CA LEU A 303 17.50 -6.26 0.11
C LEU A 303 17.74 -4.75 0.03
N LEU A 304 19.00 -4.31 0.05
CA LEU A 304 19.35 -2.89 -0.06
C LEU A 304 18.89 -2.33 -1.41
N LEU A 305 19.14 -3.06 -2.51
CA LEU A 305 18.70 -2.62 -3.83
C LEU A 305 17.17 -2.56 -3.94
N TRP A 306 16.46 -3.54 -3.39
CA TRP A 306 15.00 -3.56 -3.33
C TRP A 306 14.47 -2.40 -2.49
N ALA A 307 15.02 -2.19 -1.30
CA ALA A 307 14.63 -1.11 -0.42
C ALA A 307 14.92 0.25 -1.06
N LEU A 308 16.06 0.38 -1.75
CA LEU A 308 16.40 1.59 -2.49
C LEU A 308 15.44 1.82 -3.66
N LEU A 309 15.11 0.81 -4.45
CA LEU A 309 14.21 1.01 -5.60
C LEU A 309 12.73 1.19 -5.20
N LYS A 310 12.29 0.54 -4.13
CA LYS A 310 10.89 0.54 -3.70
C LYS A 310 10.58 1.67 -2.71
N HIS A 311 11.53 1.98 -1.83
CA HIS A 311 11.33 2.91 -0.71
C HIS A 311 12.31 4.08 -0.70
N SER A 312 13.29 4.12 -1.61
CA SER A 312 14.17 5.28 -1.77
C SER A 312 13.96 5.95 -3.11
N THR A 313 14.18 7.25 -3.09
CA THR A 313 14.35 8.11 -4.27
C THR A 313 15.61 7.87 -5.08
N ILE A 314 16.62 7.30 -4.42
CA ILE A 314 18.01 7.39 -4.85
C ILE A 314 18.18 6.63 -6.16
N ARG A 315 18.66 7.34 -7.19
CA ARG A 315 19.07 6.74 -8.46
C ARG A 315 20.27 5.84 -8.20
N VAL A 316 20.06 4.54 -8.31
CA VAL A 316 21.15 3.56 -8.32
C VAL A 316 21.59 3.40 -9.76
N ASP A 317 22.76 3.94 -10.10
CA ASP A 317 23.40 3.65 -11.38
C ASP A 317 23.72 2.15 -11.43
N ARG A 318 23.19 1.46 -12.45
CA ARG A 318 23.35 0.03 -12.67
C ARG A 318 24.46 -0.25 -13.68
#